data_AF-A0A0S8KZL8-F1
#
_entry.id   AF-A0A0S8KZL8-F1
#
_cell.length_a   1.000
_cell.length_b   1.000
_cell.length_c   1.000
_cell.angle_alpha   90.00
_cell.angle_beta   90.00
_cell.angle_gamma   90.00
#
_symmetry.space_group_name_H-M   'P 1'
#
loop_
_entity.id
_entity.type
_entity.pdbx_description
1 polymer ?
#
loop_
_entity_poly.entity_id
_entity_poly.type
_entity_poly.pdbx_seq_one_letter_code
_entity_poly.pdbx_strand_id
1 'polypeptide(L)'
;MEIKLVKNGIFPVTRTGEGRLLERIPDTGYAIPGTLQGEGKLVGIPVLFIRTSGCNLRCTWTTSTGKVSICDTPYASHHPVETDIMDTAEVVAVVRANLGQIRHVIISGGEPTIQPQPLVELAGHLKKELNVHITLETNGVLFIPELTTYIDLFSLSPKLKSSDPD
;
A
#
# COMPACT_ATOMS: atom_id res chain seq x y z
N MET A 1 1.82 -16.79 -2.26
CA MET A 1 1.39 -16.78 -0.83
C MET A 1 0.24 -15.80 -0.67
N GLU A 2 -0.52 -15.89 0.43
CA GLU A 2 -1.61 -14.95 0.71
C GLU A 2 -1.12 -13.68 1.44
N ILE A 3 -1.57 -12.51 1.00
CA ILE A 3 -1.36 -11.21 1.65
C ILE A 3 -2.70 -10.60 2.06
N LYS A 4 -2.74 -9.99 3.25
CA LYS A 4 -3.92 -9.28 3.76
C LYS A 4 -3.90 -7.82 3.33
N LEU A 5 -4.89 -7.44 2.54
CA LEU A 5 -5.12 -6.07 2.11
C LEU A 5 -6.35 -5.50 2.84
N VAL A 6 -6.43 -4.18 2.92
CA VAL A 6 -7.74 -3.55 3.22
C VAL A 6 -8.72 -3.90 2.09
N LYS A 7 -10.03 -3.89 2.36
CA LYS A 7 -11.02 -4.07 1.29
C LYS A 7 -10.75 -3.13 0.12
N ASN A 8 -10.70 -3.68 -1.10
CA ASN A 8 -10.31 -2.95 -2.31
C ASN A 8 -8.92 -2.30 -2.19
N GLY A 9 -7.98 -2.96 -1.52
CA GLY A 9 -6.66 -2.41 -1.20
C GLY A 9 -5.73 -2.19 -2.39
N ILE A 10 -6.14 -2.58 -3.60
CA ILE A 10 -5.44 -2.23 -4.84
C ILE A 10 -6.22 -1.11 -5.51
N PHE A 11 -5.66 0.10 -5.58
CA PHE A 11 -6.41 1.26 -6.07
C PHE A 11 -5.50 2.36 -6.65
N PRO A 12 -6.04 3.26 -7.47
CA PRO A 12 -7.33 3.17 -8.16
C PRO A 12 -7.26 2.17 -9.32
N VAL A 13 -8.20 1.24 -9.39
CA VAL A 13 -8.29 0.24 -10.45
C VAL A 13 -9.67 0.27 -11.11
N THR A 14 -9.72 -0.12 -12.38
CA THR A 14 -10.94 -0.18 -13.19
C THR A 14 -11.21 -1.58 -13.75
N ARG A 15 -10.26 -2.51 -13.57
CA ARG A 15 -10.33 -3.88 -14.07
C ARG A 15 -9.96 -4.91 -13.02
N THR A 16 -10.55 -6.10 -13.11
CA THR A 16 -10.14 -7.30 -12.37
C THR A 16 -8.81 -7.84 -12.90
N GLY A 17 -8.24 -8.85 -12.23
CA GLY A 17 -7.01 -9.52 -12.68
C GLY A 17 -7.16 -10.20 -14.04
N GLU A 18 -8.37 -10.62 -14.41
CA GLU A 18 -8.71 -11.18 -15.72
C GLU A 18 -8.98 -10.10 -16.78
N GLY A 19 -8.85 -8.81 -16.43
CA GLY A 19 -9.04 -7.68 -17.33
C GLY A 19 -10.50 -7.25 -17.55
N ARG A 20 -11.46 -7.84 -16.83
CA ARG A 20 -12.88 -7.46 -16.89
C ARG A 20 -13.07 -6.11 -16.23
N LEU A 21 -13.92 -5.25 -16.80
CA LEU A 21 -14.24 -3.97 -16.18
C LEU A 21 -14.96 -4.18 -14.84
N LEU A 22 -14.62 -3.37 -13.85
CA LEU A 22 -15.34 -3.30 -12.59
C LEU A 22 -16.69 -2.62 -12.82
N GLU A 23 -17.73 -3.10 -12.13
CA GLU A 23 -19.09 -2.53 -12.23
C GLU A 23 -19.19 -1.12 -11.66
N ARG A 24 -18.24 -0.74 -10.79
CA ARG A 24 -18.20 0.56 -10.13
C ARG A 24 -16.97 1.34 -10.55
N ILE A 25 -17.16 2.64 -10.73
CA ILE A 25 -16.07 3.60 -10.92
C ILE A 25 -15.28 3.65 -9.60
N PRO A 26 -13.93 3.66 -9.63
CA PRO A 26 -13.13 3.81 -8.41
C PRO A 26 -13.49 5.09 -7.66
N ASP A 27 -13.22 5.12 -6.35
CA ASP A 27 -13.54 6.25 -5.44
C ASP A 27 -12.91 7.58 -5.86
N THR A 28 -11.94 7.55 -6.78
CA THR A 28 -11.38 8.74 -7.41
C THR A 28 -12.39 9.50 -8.28
N GLY A 29 -13.52 8.87 -8.66
CA GLY A 29 -14.52 9.44 -9.55
C GLY A 29 -14.13 9.41 -11.03
N TYR A 30 -12.99 8.80 -11.39
CA TYR A 30 -12.51 8.70 -12.76
C TYR A 30 -12.57 7.28 -13.29
N ALA A 31 -12.94 7.12 -14.57
CA ALA A 31 -12.94 5.84 -15.26
C ALA A 31 -11.55 5.41 -15.78
N ILE A 32 -10.48 5.92 -15.15
CA ILE A 32 -9.09 5.57 -15.47
C ILE A 32 -8.40 5.03 -14.21
N PRO A 33 -7.53 4.02 -14.34
CA PRO A 33 -6.74 3.54 -13.22
C PRO A 33 -5.64 4.54 -12.84
N GLY A 34 -5.18 4.45 -11.61
CA GLY A 34 -4.08 5.26 -11.08
C GLY A 34 -4.51 6.58 -10.45
N THR A 35 -3.61 7.10 -9.62
CA THR A 35 -3.63 8.45 -9.06
C THR A 35 -2.20 9.01 -9.07
N LEU A 36 -1.97 10.16 -8.46
CA LEU A 36 -0.63 10.72 -8.28
C LEU A 36 -0.14 10.43 -6.85
N GLN A 37 1.16 10.15 -6.68
CA GLN A 37 1.78 10.18 -5.36
C GLN A 37 1.61 11.59 -4.76
N GLY A 38 0.99 11.67 -3.58
CA GLY A 38 0.71 12.91 -2.89
C GLY A 38 1.85 13.38 -1.98
N GLU A 39 2.79 12.50 -1.61
CA GLU A 39 3.80 12.79 -0.58
C GLU A 39 5.24 12.39 -0.95
N GLY A 40 6.21 13.00 -0.26
CA GLY A 40 7.62 12.61 -0.30
C GLY A 40 8.37 13.03 -1.57
N LYS A 41 9.39 12.24 -1.93
CA LYS A 41 10.34 12.57 -3.02
C LYS A 41 9.75 12.47 -4.42
N LEU A 42 8.73 11.64 -4.60
CA LEU A 42 8.13 11.32 -5.91
C LEU A 42 6.72 11.90 -6.07
N VAL A 43 6.41 12.98 -5.35
CA VAL A 43 5.14 13.72 -5.49
C VAL A 43 4.84 14.03 -6.95
N GLY A 44 3.61 13.80 -7.37
CA GLY A 44 3.12 14.09 -8.72
C GLY A 44 3.37 12.98 -9.75
N ILE A 45 4.08 11.91 -9.40
CA ILE A 45 4.26 10.76 -10.30
C ILE A 45 2.99 9.89 -10.31
N PRO A 46 2.52 9.43 -11.48
CA PRO A 46 1.41 8.48 -11.58
C PRO A 46 1.73 7.13 -10.93
N VAL A 47 0.82 6.61 -10.10
CA VAL A 47 1.00 5.40 -9.29
C VAL A 47 -0.27 4.56 -9.21
N LEU A 48 -0.07 3.26 -8.96
CA LEU A 48 -1.07 2.39 -8.32
C LEU A 48 -0.64 2.14 -6.87
N PHE A 49 -1.61 2.06 -5.96
CA PHE A 49 -1.39 1.69 -4.57
C PHE A 49 -1.78 0.23 -4.33
N ILE A 50 -1.00 -0.43 -3.47
CA ILE A 50 -1.33 -1.68 -2.80
C ILE A 50 -1.28 -1.38 -1.29
N ARG A 51 -2.43 -1.50 -0.62
CA ARG A 51 -2.62 -1.13 0.78
C ARG A 51 -2.87 -2.34 1.65
N THR A 52 -1.87 -2.70 2.45
CA THR A 52 -1.93 -3.77 3.42
C THR A 52 -2.83 -3.42 4.60
N SER A 53 -3.40 -4.45 5.23
CA SER A 53 -4.20 -4.32 6.44
C SER A 53 -3.42 -4.75 7.68
N GLY A 54 -3.66 -4.05 8.79
CA GLY A 54 -3.02 -4.26 10.09
C GLY A 54 -1.79 -3.38 10.29
N CYS A 55 -1.53 -2.94 11.52
CA CYS A 55 -0.35 -2.14 11.88
C CYS A 55 0.12 -2.49 13.29
N ASN A 56 1.43 -2.50 13.51
CA ASN A 56 2.07 -2.72 14.82
C ASN A 56 2.10 -1.46 15.72
N LEU A 57 1.57 -0.32 15.27
CA LEU A 57 1.53 0.95 16.02
C LEU A 57 0.10 1.48 16.17
N ARG A 58 -0.10 2.40 17.13
CA ARG A 58 -1.37 3.12 17.39
C ARG A 58 -1.15 4.64 17.38
N CYS A 59 -0.68 5.13 16.22
CA CYS A 59 -0.33 6.54 16.02
C CYS A 59 -1.45 7.48 16.47
N THR A 60 -1.11 8.29 17.48
CA THR A 60 -1.93 9.37 18.03
C THR A 60 -1.00 10.54 18.34
N TRP A 61 -1.37 11.75 17.94
CA TRP A 61 -0.62 12.95 18.29
C TRP A 61 -1.55 14.10 18.67
N THR A 62 -1.08 14.94 19.58
CA THR A 62 -1.78 16.16 20.00
C THR A 62 -1.17 17.34 19.27
N THR A 63 -1.99 18.08 18.54
CA THR A 63 -1.60 19.33 17.87
C THR A 63 -1.34 20.44 18.87
N SER A 64 -0.69 21.53 18.44
CA SER A 64 -0.41 22.70 19.28
C SER A 64 -1.68 23.37 19.86
N THR A 65 -2.85 23.13 19.25
CA THR A 65 -4.14 23.64 19.73
C THR A 65 -4.84 22.68 20.70
N GLY A 66 -4.17 21.60 21.12
CA GLY A 66 -4.76 20.57 21.99
C GLY A 66 -5.68 19.58 21.27
N LYS A 67 -5.86 19.68 19.95
CA LYS A 67 -6.66 18.71 19.18
C LYS A 67 -5.86 17.41 19.02
N VAL A 68 -6.49 16.28 19.33
CA VAL A 68 -5.94 14.95 19.08
C VAL A 68 -6.22 14.54 17.64
N SER A 69 -5.19 14.07 16.95
CA SER A 69 -5.27 13.43 15.64
C SER A 69 -4.79 11.99 15.76
N ILE A 70 -5.58 11.06 15.22
CA ILE A 70 -5.16 9.68 15.04
C ILE A 70 -4.54 9.51 13.64
N CYS A 71 -4.05 8.31 13.36
CA CYS A 71 -3.63 7.90 12.01
C CYS A 71 -4.68 8.31 10.96
N ASP A 72 -4.19 8.85 9.85
CA ASP A 72 -4.93 9.22 8.63
C ASP A 72 -5.58 8.02 7.91
N THR A 73 -5.10 6.81 8.18
CA THR A 73 -5.61 5.55 7.63
C THR A 73 -6.05 4.61 8.75
N PRO A 74 -6.96 5.04 9.65
CA PRO A 74 -7.29 4.29 10.86
C PRO A 74 -7.99 2.97 10.52
N TYR A 75 -8.67 2.90 9.38
CA TYR A 75 -9.31 1.68 8.85
C TYR A 75 -8.31 0.60 8.40
N ALA A 76 -7.03 0.96 8.20
CA ALA A 76 -5.96 0.01 7.89
C ALA A 76 -5.16 -0.39 9.15
N SER A 77 -5.33 0.33 10.27
CA SER A 77 -4.50 0.21 11.48
C SER A 77 -5.29 -0.03 12.76
N HIS A 78 -6.09 0.95 13.20
CA HIS A 78 -6.80 0.95 14.49
C HIS A 78 -8.03 0.04 14.48
N HIS A 79 -8.73 0.03 13.35
CA HIS A 79 -9.93 -0.77 13.13
C HIS A 79 -9.84 -1.37 11.73
N PRO A 80 -9.02 -2.40 11.51
CA PRO A 80 -9.06 -3.14 10.26
C PRO A 80 -10.46 -3.73 10.08
N VAL A 81 -11.29 -3.07 9.27
CA VAL A 81 -12.66 -3.49 8.94
C VAL A 81 -12.63 -4.02 7.51
N GLU A 82 -13.14 -5.24 7.32
CA GLU A 82 -13.23 -5.92 6.02
C GLU A 82 -11.85 -6.03 5.32
N THR A 83 -11.27 -7.23 5.37
CA THR A 83 -9.95 -7.51 4.77
C THR A 83 -10.07 -8.47 3.61
N ASP A 84 -9.40 -8.17 2.52
CA ASP A 84 -9.24 -9.10 1.41
C ASP A 84 -7.97 -9.92 1.65
N ILE A 85 -8.11 -11.25 1.64
CA ILE A 85 -6.99 -12.19 1.62
C ILE A 85 -6.83 -12.62 0.17
N MET A 86 -5.71 -12.27 -0.44
CA MET A 86 -5.46 -12.51 -1.86
C MET A 86 -4.12 -13.20 -2.04
N ASP A 87 -4.01 -14.09 -3.02
CA ASP A 87 -2.69 -14.58 -3.41
C ASP A 87 -1.89 -13.44 -4.07
N THR A 88 -0.60 -13.35 -3.78
CA THR A 88 0.28 -12.34 -4.36
C THR A 88 0.26 -12.33 -5.89
N ALA A 89 0.06 -13.47 -6.55
CA ALA A 89 -0.08 -13.57 -8.00
C ALA A 89 -1.39 -12.92 -8.49
N GLU A 90 -2.48 -13.03 -7.72
CA GLU A 90 -3.75 -12.35 -8.02
C GLU A 90 -3.60 -10.83 -7.89
N VAL A 91 -2.90 -10.37 -6.85
CA VAL A 91 -2.54 -8.95 -6.69
C VAL A 91 -1.76 -8.44 -7.90
N VAL A 92 -0.75 -9.19 -8.34
CA VAL A 92 0.07 -8.86 -9.51
C VAL A 92 -0.77 -8.87 -10.79
N ALA A 93 -1.72 -9.79 -10.94
CA ALA A 93 -2.64 -9.81 -12.07
C ALA A 93 -3.53 -8.55 -12.13
N VAL A 94 -4.08 -8.11 -10.99
CA VAL A 94 -4.85 -6.86 -10.92
C VAL A 94 -3.98 -5.66 -11.28
N VAL A 95 -2.76 -5.57 -10.74
CA VAL A 95 -1.82 -4.49 -11.07
C VAL A 95 -1.51 -4.49 -12.57
N ARG A 96 -1.18 -5.66 -13.14
CA ARG A 96 -0.92 -5.82 -14.58
C ARG A 96 -2.07 -5.32 -15.44
N ALA A 97 -3.31 -5.67 -15.10
CA ALA A 97 -4.49 -5.27 -15.84
C ALA A 97 -4.78 -3.75 -15.82
N ASN A 98 -4.19 -3.03 -14.85
CA ASN A 98 -4.48 -1.61 -14.61
C ASN A 98 -3.27 -0.68 -14.80
N LEU A 99 -2.06 -1.21 -15.06
CA LEU A 99 -0.85 -0.40 -15.19
C LEU A 99 -0.91 0.61 -16.35
N GLY A 100 -1.30 0.19 -17.55
CA GLY A 100 -1.24 1.06 -18.73
C GLY A 100 0.12 1.76 -18.89
N GLN A 101 0.13 3.09 -18.78
CA GLN A 101 1.36 3.92 -18.84
C GLN A 101 2.01 4.16 -17.48
N ILE A 102 1.36 3.78 -16.38
CA ILE A 102 1.90 3.89 -15.02
C ILE A 102 3.14 2.98 -14.93
N ARG A 103 4.17 3.46 -14.24
CA ARG A 103 5.44 2.73 -14.02
C ARG A 103 5.79 2.58 -12.55
N HIS A 104 4.97 3.12 -11.66
CA HIS A 104 5.23 3.14 -10.23
C HIS A 104 4.09 2.46 -9.47
N VAL A 105 4.48 1.63 -8.51
CA VAL A 105 3.58 1.00 -7.54
C VAL A 105 4.04 1.40 -6.14
N ILE A 106 3.10 1.83 -5.33
CA ILE A 106 3.34 2.10 -3.91
C ILE A 106 2.74 0.95 -3.10
N ILE A 107 3.57 0.29 -2.31
CA ILE A 107 3.12 -0.63 -1.27
C ILE A 107 3.11 0.15 0.04
N SER A 108 1.96 0.23 0.69
CA SER A 108 1.72 1.02 1.90
C SER A 108 0.65 0.31 2.75
N GLY A 109 0.16 0.97 3.80
CA GLY A 109 -1.08 0.63 4.48
C GLY A 109 -0.99 0.81 5.98
N GLY A 110 -1.83 0.09 6.73
CA GLY A 110 -1.30 -0.33 8.01
C GLY A 110 0.00 -1.10 7.72
N GLU A 111 1.01 -0.94 8.56
CA GLU A 111 2.41 -1.32 8.30
C GLU A 111 2.65 -2.58 7.41
N PRO A 112 3.14 -2.43 6.17
CA PRO A 112 3.38 -3.58 5.28
C PRO A 112 4.34 -4.63 5.85
N THR A 113 5.36 -4.19 6.58
CA THR A 113 6.44 -5.09 7.05
C THR A 113 6.01 -6.08 8.13
N ILE A 114 4.77 -5.99 8.65
CA ILE A 114 4.21 -7.02 9.55
C ILE A 114 3.80 -8.31 8.80
N GLN A 115 3.82 -8.30 7.45
CA GLN A 115 3.51 -9.45 6.58
C GLN A 115 4.75 -9.85 5.76
N PRO A 116 5.86 -10.28 6.39
CA PRO A 116 7.17 -10.31 5.74
C PRO A 116 7.24 -11.26 4.54
N GLN A 117 6.81 -12.52 4.66
CA GLN A 117 6.95 -13.49 3.57
C GLN A 117 6.08 -13.13 2.35
N PRO A 118 4.76 -12.82 2.51
CA PRO A 118 3.94 -12.40 1.38
C PRO A 118 4.40 -11.08 0.76
N LEU A 119 4.90 -10.12 1.56
CA LEU A 119 5.42 -8.86 1.05
C LEU A 119 6.66 -9.05 0.15
N VAL A 120 7.58 -9.92 0.56
CA VAL A 120 8.79 -10.24 -0.23
C VAL A 120 8.42 -10.92 -1.54
N GLU A 121 7.49 -11.87 -1.51
CA GLU A 121 7.02 -12.55 -2.73
C GLU A 121 6.33 -11.56 -3.68
N LEU A 122 5.42 -10.72 -3.16
CA LEU A 122 4.73 -9.70 -3.93
C LEU A 122 5.71 -8.72 -4.59
N ALA A 123 6.66 -8.17 -3.84
CA ALA A 123 7.67 -7.26 -4.38
C ALA A 123 8.52 -7.94 -5.45
N GLY A 124 8.86 -9.22 -5.25
CA GLY A 124 9.55 -10.06 -6.23
C GLY A 124 8.76 -10.23 -7.53
N HIS A 125 7.48 -10.58 -7.46
CA HIS A 125 6.61 -10.72 -8.64
C HIS A 125 6.44 -9.38 -9.38
N LEU A 126 6.14 -8.29 -8.66
CA LEU A 126 6.02 -6.95 -9.27
C LEU A 126 7.30 -6.54 -10.01
N LYS A 127 8.47 -6.78 -9.41
CA LYS A 127 9.75 -6.44 -10.03
C LYS A 127 10.06 -7.33 -11.23
N LYS A 128 9.92 -8.66 -11.10
CA LYS A 128 10.31 -9.62 -12.14
C LYS A 128 9.35 -9.64 -13.33
N GLU A 129 8.04 -9.51 -13.07
CA GLU A 129 7.03 -9.70 -14.11
C GLU A 129 6.59 -8.39 -14.76
N LEU A 130 6.58 -7.28 -14.02
CA LEU A 130 6.06 -5.99 -14.49
C LEU A 130 7.15 -4.93 -14.63
N ASN A 131 8.33 -5.15 -14.04
CA ASN A 131 9.47 -4.22 -14.05
C ASN A 131 9.07 -2.77 -13.68
N VAL A 132 8.26 -2.64 -12.64
CA VAL A 132 7.84 -1.34 -12.09
C VAL A 132 8.83 -0.81 -11.06
N HIS A 133 8.80 0.51 -10.86
CA HIS A 133 9.40 1.13 -9.69
C HIS A 133 8.49 0.88 -8.47
N ILE A 134 9.06 0.37 -7.38
CA ILE A 134 8.34 0.06 -6.15
C ILE A 134 8.81 1.02 -5.05
N THR A 135 7.86 1.80 -4.53
CA THR A 135 8.05 2.54 -3.28
C THR A 135 7.38 1.77 -2.14
N LEU A 136 8.13 1.49 -1.07
CA LEU A 136 7.59 0.93 0.16
C LEU A 136 7.44 2.05 1.19
N GLU A 137 6.20 2.32 1.62
CA GLU A 137 5.90 3.22 2.72
C GLU A 137 5.77 2.43 4.02
N THR A 138 6.57 2.79 5.03
CA THR A 138 6.66 2.05 6.29
C THR A 138 7.01 2.96 7.47
N ASN A 139 6.61 2.58 8.67
CA ASN A 139 7.02 3.18 9.94
C ASN A 139 8.48 2.90 10.30
N GLY A 140 9.12 1.93 9.64
CA GLY A 140 10.55 1.62 9.78
C GLY A 140 10.93 0.83 11.03
N VAL A 141 9.97 0.26 11.77
CA VAL A 141 10.24 -0.52 12.99
C VAL A 141 10.80 -1.90 12.67
N LEU A 142 10.30 -2.55 11.62
CA LEU A 142 10.74 -3.89 11.21
C LEU A 142 11.62 -3.81 9.97
N PHE A 143 12.74 -4.53 9.98
CA PHE A 143 13.66 -4.64 8.86
C PHE A 143 13.59 -6.03 8.23
N ILE A 144 13.39 -6.09 6.92
CA ILE A 144 13.33 -7.32 6.12
C ILE A 144 14.41 -7.20 5.03
N PRO A 145 15.59 -7.83 5.19
CA PRO A 145 16.73 -7.67 4.28
C PRO A 145 16.39 -8.00 2.82
N GLU A 146 15.56 -9.00 2.58
CA GLU A 146 15.20 -9.50 1.25
C GLU A 146 14.53 -8.42 0.38
N LEU A 147 13.80 -7.48 1.00
CA LEU A 147 13.14 -6.38 0.30
C LEU A 147 14.12 -5.43 -0.39
N THR A 148 15.37 -5.34 0.08
CA THR A 148 16.41 -4.50 -0.54
C THR A 148 16.75 -4.93 -1.97
N THR A 149 16.38 -6.15 -2.37
CA THR A 149 16.55 -6.67 -3.74
C THR A 149 15.50 -6.10 -4.71
N TYR A 150 14.32 -5.72 -4.20
CA TYR A 150 13.14 -5.44 -5.02
C TYR A 150 12.62 -4.01 -4.90
N ILE A 151 12.81 -3.36 -3.75
CA ILE A 151 12.31 -2.02 -3.48
C ILE A 151 13.31 -0.97 -3.97
N ASP A 152 12.85 -0.02 -4.79
CA ASP A 152 13.68 1.06 -5.32
C ASP A 152 13.74 2.27 -4.38
N LEU A 153 12.66 2.50 -3.62
CA LEU A 153 12.55 3.59 -2.66
C LEU A 153 11.87 3.12 -1.36
N PHE A 154 12.59 3.21 -0.25
CA PHE A 154 12.01 3.09 1.08
C PHE A 154 11.61 4.48 1.57
N SER A 155 10.32 4.73 1.70
CA SER A 155 9.76 5.94 2.31
C SER A 155 9.48 5.65 3.79
N LEU A 156 10.44 6.01 4.64
CA LEU A 156 10.38 5.77 6.07
C LEU A 156 9.73 6.96 6.77
N SER A 157 8.72 6.71 7.59
CA SER A 157 8.10 7.72 8.45
C SER A 157 8.22 7.29 9.91
N PRO A 158 9.37 7.56 10.58
CA PRO A 158 9.59 7.21 11.97
C PRO A 158 8.51 7.79 12.87
N LYS A 159 8.01 6.96 13.78
CA LYS A 159 6.96 7.34 14.74
C LYS A 159 7.56 7.48 16.14
N LEU A 160 7.08 8.48 16.89
CA LEU A 160 7.55 8.75 18.25
C LEU A 160 6.73 7.93 19.26
N LYS A 161 7.17 7.99 20.53
CA LYS A 161 6.59 7.25 21.67
C LYS A 161 5.06 7.34 21.80
N SER A 162 4.44 8.43 21.33
CA SER A 162 2.98 8.57 21.33
C SER A 162 2.24 7.62 20.38
N SER A 163 2.96 6.78 19.64
CA SER A 163 2.42 5.80 18.70
C SER A 163 2.52 4.36 19.22
N ASP A 164 3.12 4.15 20.39
CA ASP A 164 3.22 2.83 21.02
C ASP A 164 1.82 2.35 21.43
N PRO A 165 1.41 1.11 21.10
CA PRO A 165 0.18 0.54 21.64
C PRO A 165 0.30 0.34 23.16
N ASP A 166 -0.78 0.60 23.90
CA ASP A 166 -0.88 0.21 25.32
C ASP A 166 -0.87 -1.32 25.51
#